data_AF-A0A4Q1UVF5-F1
#
_entry.id   AF-A0A4Q1UVF5-F1
#
_cell.length_a   1.000
_cell.length_b   1.000
_cell.length_c   1.000
_cell.angle_alpha   90.00
_cell.angle_beta   90.00
_cell.angle_gamma   90.00
#
_symmetry.space_group_name_H-M   'P 1'
#
loop_
_entity.id
_entity.type
_entity.pdbx_description
1 polymer ?
#
loop_
_entity_poly.entity_id
_entity_poly.type
_entity_poly.pdbx_seq_one_letter_code
_entity_poly.pdbx_strand_id
1 'polypeptide(L)' 'MFHHPRTLCPTCRTEAVLARITPGHFGFDIRTFECPACKDVHQLVADLVDPMKSPRTTGWLHGQLQPPR' A
#
# COMPACT_ATOMS: atom_id res chain seq x y z
N MET A 1 9.63 -0.83 10.91
CA MET A 1 9.31 -1.94 9.99
C MET A 1 8.20 -1.46 9.07
N PHE A 2 8.54 -1.02 7.86
CA PHE A 2 7.54 -0.57 6.90
C PHE A 2 6.79 -1.80 6.39
N HIS A 3 5.56 -2.00 6.87
CA HIS A 3 4.63 -2.97 6.33
C HIS A 3 4.39 -2.61 4.87
N HIS A 4 5.12 -3.24 3.95
CA HIS A 4 4.67 -3.36 2.58
C HIS A 4 3.30 -4.02 2.66
N PRO A 5 2.21 -3.39 2.18
CA PRO A 5 0.93 -4.05 2.17
C PRO A 5 1.10 -5.32 1.35
N ARG A 6 0.99 -6.49 2.00
CA ARG A 6 0.89 -7.78 1.33
C ARG A 6 -0.45 -7.79 0.61
N THR A 7 -0.50 -7.19 -0.57
CA THR A 7 -1.71 -7.13 -1.36
C THR A 7 -2.02 -8.55 -1.83
N LEU A 8 -3.25 -8.97 -1.59
CA LEU A 8 -3.71 -10.26 -2.06
C LEU A 8 -4.24 -10.07 -3.48
N CYS A 9 -3.90 -11.00 -4.37
CA CYS A 9 -4.46 -11.05 -5.71
C CYS A 9 -6.00 -11.07 -5.61
N PRO A 10 -6.71 -10.17 -6.32
CA PRO A 10 -8.17 -10.10 -6.28
C PRO A 10 -8.82 -11.39 -6.83
N THR A 11 -8.14 -12.10 -7.72
CA THR A 11 -8.65 -13.30 -8.38
C THR A 11 -8.46 -14.56 -7.54
N CYS A 12 -7.24 -14.83 -7.05
CA CYS A 12 -6.91 -16.10 -6.40
C CYS A 12 -6.44 -15.97 -4.95
N ARG A 13 -6.45 -14.74 -4.38
CA ARG A 13 -6.08 -14.46 -2.98
C ARG A 13 -4.64 -14.82 -2.58
N THR A 14 -3.80 -15.23 -3.53
CA THR A 14 -2.36 -15.42 -3.30
C THR A 14 -1.67 -14.07 -3.12
N GLU A 15 -0.59 -14.02 -2.35
CA GLU A 15 0.23 -12.82 -2.19
C GLU A 15 0.76 -12.36 -3.55
N ALA A 16 0.41 -11.13 -3.93
CA ALA A 16 0.89 -10.49 -5.15
C ALA A 16 2.20 -9.75 -4.88
N VAL A 17 3.08 -9.72 -5.88
CA VAL A 17 4.38 -9.05 -5.79
C VAL A 17 4.32 -7.68 -6.46
N LEU A 18 4.96 -6.68 -5.87
CA LEU A 18 5.08 -5.36 -6.48
C LEU A 18 6.00 -5.45 -7.70
N ALA A 19 5.43 -5.26 -8.88
CA ALA A 19 6.15 -5.34 -10.15
C ALA A 19 6.67 -3.97 -10.61
N ARG A 20 5.93 -2.89 -10.33
CA ARG A 20 6.28 -1.53 -10.79
C ARG A 20 5.68 -0.44 -9.92
N ILE A 21 6.41 0.66 -9.76
CA ILE A 21 5.88 1.94 -9.28
C ILE A 21 6.00 2.95 -10.42
N THR A 22 4.90 3.60 -10.78
CA THR A 22 4.86 4.66 -11.78
C THR A 22 4.39 5.95 -11.11
N PRO A 23 5.11 7.08 -11.26
CA PRO A 23 4.64 8.35 -10.75
C PRO A 23 3.38 8.80 -11.50
N GLY A 24 2.34 9.15 -10.76
CA GLY A 24 1.09 9.70 -11.28
C GLY A 24 1.17 11.21 -11.49
N HIS A 25 0.29 11.74 -12.34
CA HIS A 25 0.27 13.15 -12.74
C HIS A 25 0.02 14.14 -11.58
N PHE A 26 -0.55 13.70 -10.45
CA PHE A 26 -0.87 14.55 -9.30
C PHE A 26 -0.09 14.19 -8.04
N GLY A 27 1.12 13.64 -8.23
CA GLY A 27 1.99 13.29 -7.11
C GLY A 27 1.41 12.17 -6.24
N PHE A 28 0.66 11.24 -6.84
CA PHE A 28 0.36 9.91 -6.26
C PHE A 28 1.18 8.85 -7.00
N ASP A 29 1.43 7.71 -6.37
CA ASP A 29 2.11 6.59 -7.04
C ASP A 29 1.09 5.57 -7.54
N ILE A 30 1.24 5.11 -8.78
CA ILE A 30 0.53 3.94 -9.29
C ILE A 30 1.42 2.72 -9.05
N ARG A 31 0.97 1.85 -8.15
CA ARG A 31 1.67 0.60 -7.83
C ARG A 31 1.03 -0.55 -8.60
N THR A 32 1.81 -1.20 -9.46
CA THR A 32 1.38 -2.37 -10.22
C THR A 32 1.87 -3.63 -9.53
N PHE A 33 0.94 -4.56 -9.29
CA PHE A 33 1.21 -5.84 -8.67
C PHE A 33 0.95 -6.97 -9.65
N GLU A 34 1.80 -7.99 -9.61
CA GLU A 34 1.65 -9.21 -10.39
C GLU A 34 1.46 -10.40 -9.45
N CYS A 35 0.47 -11.23 -9.74
CA CYS A 35 0.28 -12.48 -9.01
C CYS A 35 1.20 -13.57 -9.58
N PRO A 36 2.10 -14.17 -8.79
CA PRO A 36 2.98 -15.23 -9.30
C PRO A 36 2.21 -16.49 -9.70
N ALA A 37 1.06 -16.75 -9.04
CA ALA A 37 0.26 -17.96 -9.22
C ALA A 37 -0.64 -17.92 -10.47
N CYS A 38 -1.38 -16.84 -10.69
CA CYS A 38 -2.34 -16.73 -11.79
C CYS A 38 -1.96 -15.70 -12.86
N LYS A 39 -0.82 -15.03 -12.71
CA LYS A 39 -0.31 -13.98 -13.63
C LYS A 39 -1.24 -12.78 -13.83
N ASP A 40 -2.21 -12.64 -12.93
CA ASP A 40 -3.08 -11.47 -12.88
C ASP A 40 -2.27 -10.22 -12.52
N VAL A 41 -2.50 -9.14 -13.26
CA VAL A 41 -1.85 -7.85 -13.04
C VAL A 41 -2.91 -6.85 -12.63
N HIS A 42 -2.74 -6.25 -11.46
CA HIS A 42 -3.65 -5.22 -10.96
C HIS A 42 -2.88 -4.02 -10.43
N GLN A 43 -3.54 -2.87 -10.45
CA GLN A 43 -2.95 -1.61 -10.05
C GLN A 43 -3.68 -1.03 -8.84
N LEU A 44 -2.92 -0.40 -7.95
CA LEU A 44 -3.44 0.36 -6.84
C LEU A 44 -2.86 1.76 -6.91
N VAL A 45 -3.74 2.75 -6.73
CA VAL A 45 -3.32 4.13 -6.48
C VAL A 45 -2.90 4.19 -5.01
N ALA A 46 -1.61 4.38 -4.79
CA ALA A 46 -1.09 4.72 -3.48
C ALA A 46 -1.16 6.23 -3.35
N ASP A 47 -2.13 6.72 -2.58
CA ASP A 47 -2.15 8.13 -2.21
C ASP A 47 -0.86 8.46 -1.48
N LEU A 48 -0.06 9.36 -2.05
CA LEU A 48 1.07 9.99 -1.36
C LEU A 48 0.53 11.09 -0.43
N VAL A 49 -0.47 10.76 0.39
CA VAL A 49 -0.80 11.63 1.52
C VAL A 49 0.43 11.64 2.40
N ASP A 50 1.03 12.82 2.56
CA ASP A 50 2.08 13.06 3.54
C ASP A 50 1.68 12.35 4.84
N PRO A 51 2.48 11.38 5.33
CA PRO A 51 2.18 10.68 6.57
C PRO A 51 1.94 11.66 7.73
N MET A 52 2.52 12.86 7.71
CA MET A 52 2.28 13.92 8.70
C MET A 52 0.86 14.53 8.62
N LYS A 53 0.19 14.40 7.48
CA LYS A 53 -1.15 14.95 7.20
C LYS A 53 -2.24 13.90 7.13
N SER A 54 -1.88 12.62 7.11
CA SER A 54 -2.84 11.52 7.06
C SER A 54 -3.55 11.33 8.41
N PRO A 55 -4.90 11.26 8.45
CA PRO A 55 -5.65 11.02 9.68
C PRO A 55 -5.36 9.64 10.28
N ARG A 56 -4.91 8.66 9.47
CA ARG A 56 -4.49 7.33 9.94
C ARG A 56 -3.20 7.38 10.77
N THR A 57 -2.42 8.43 10.63
CA THR A 57 -1.11 8.59 11.28
C THR A 57 -1.14 9.62 12.41
N THR A 58 -2.22 10.38 12.58
CA THR A 58 -2.37 11.39 13.66
C THR A 58 -2.09 10.83 15.06
N GLY A 59 -2.55 9.61 15.37
CA GLY A 59 -2.27 8.97 16.66
C GLY A 59 -0.77 8.67 16.88
N TRP A 60 -0.03 8.36 15.82
CA TRP A 60 1.43 8.20 15.88
C TRP A 60 2.13 9.55 16.12
N LEU A 61 1.71 10.60 15.41
CA LEU A 61 2.28 11.95 15.52
C LEU A 61 2.08 12.56 16.91
N HIS A 62 0.95 12.26 17.55
CA HIS A 62 0.63 12.75 18.89
C HIS A 62 1.11 11.82 20.02
N GLY A 63 1.83 10.73 19.71
CA GLY A 63 2.29 9.77 20.72
C GLY A 63 1.16 9.01 21.42
N GLN A 64 -0.02 8.90 20.79
CA GLN A 64 -1.23 8.31 21.36
C GLN A 64 -1.38 6.80 21.09
N LEU A 65 -0.30 6.13 20.68
CA LEU A 65 -0.34 4.71 20.36
C LEU A 65 -0.51 3.88 21.62
N GLN A 66 -1.56 3.07 21.62
CA GLN A 66 -1.78 2.09 22.66
C GLN A 66 -1.04 0.79 22.30
N PRO A 67 -0.43 0.11 23.29
CA PRO A 67 0.13 -1.23 23.05
C PRO A 67 -0.98 -2.22 22.66
N PRO A 68 -0.69 -3.24 21.83
CA PRO A 68 -1.63 -4.32 21.57
C PRO A 68 -2.00 -5.05 22.87
N ARG A 69 -3.27 -5.41 23.02
CA ARG A 69 -3.74 -6.28 24.13
C ARG A 69 -3.44 -7.75 23.85
#